data_AF-K1S3H0-F1
#
_entry.id   AF-K1S3H0-F1
#
_cell.length_a   1.000
_cell.length_b   1.000
_cell.length_c   1.000
_cell.angle_alpha   90.00
_cell.angle_beta   90.00
_cell.angle_gamma   90.00
#
_symmetry.space_group_name_H-M   'P 1'
#
loop_
_entity.id
_entity.type
_entity.pdbx_description
1 polymer ?
#
loop_
_entity_poly.entity_id
_entity_poly.type
_entity_poly.pdbx_seq_one_letter_code
_entity_poly.pdbx_strand_id
1 'polypeptide(L)' 'MTNVYRTQNCGELNIQNVGQEIKLAGWIQRIRNLGGMTFIDLRDQYGITQIVVSSEELKAQIANLCTECV' A
#
# COMPACT_ATOMS: atom_id res chain seq x y z
N MET A 1 18.47 6.72 -12.40
CA MET A 1 18.64 6.72 -10.94
C MET A 1 17.61 5.78 -10.35
N THR A 2 18.03 4.58 -9.94
CA THR A 2 17.13 3.52 -9.46
C THR A 2 16.70 3.85 -8.04
N ASN A 3 15.41 4.09 -7.82
CA ASN A 3 14.88 4.30 -6.48
C ASN A 3 14.72 2.94 -5.79
N VAL A 4 15.43 2.74 -4.67
CA VAL A 4 15.45 1.47 -3.93
C VAL A 4 14.08 1.15 -3.31
N TYR A 5 13.30 2.18 -2.98
CA TYR A 5 12.07 2.05 -2.20
C TYR A 5 10.79 2.08 -3.05
N ARG A 6 10.83 2.58 -4.29
CA ARG A 6 9.66 2.64 -5.18
C ARG A 6 10.01 2.38 -6.63
N THR A 7 9.13 1.68 -7.33
CA THR A 7 9.18 1.53 -8.80
C THR A 7 8.18 2.45 -9.50
N GLN A 8 7.06 2.78 -8.84
CA GLN A 8 5.98 3.62 -9.38
C GLN A 8 5.41 4.53 -8.27
N ASN A 9 4.68 5.57 -8.66
CA ASN A 9 3.97 6.45 -7.73
C ASN A 9 2.53 5.94 -7.47
N CYS A 10 1.97 6.24 -6.30
CA CYS A 10 0.63 5.80 -5.88
C CYS A 10 -0.52 6.42 -6.69
N GLY A 11 -0.24 7.40 -7.56
CA GLY A 11 -1.21 8.02 -8.46
C GLY A 11 -1.14 7.55 -9.93
N GLU A 12 -0.15 6.73 -10.29
CA GLU A 12 0.14 6.39 -11.69
C GLU A 12 -0.39 5.01 -12.11
N LEU A 13 -0.83 4.20 -11.14
CA LEU A 13 -1.30 2.84 -11.40
C LEU A 13 -2.60 2.83 -12.21
N ASN A 14 -2.60 2.01 -13.26
CA ASN A 14 -3.74 1.84 -14.15
C ASN A 14 -3.85 0.38 -14.60
N ILE A 15 -4.83 0.09 -15.47
CA ILE A 15 -5.14 -1.27 -15.91
C ILE A 15 -3.97 -1.98 -16.63
N GLN A 16 -3.02 -1.23 -17.19
CA GLN A 16 -1.85 -1.80 -17.85
C GLN A 16 -0.84 -2.41 -16.85
N ASN A 17 -0.96 -2.08 -15.56
CA ASN A 17 -0.09 -2.61 -14.52
C ASN A 17 -0.55 -3.95 -13.94
N VAL A 18 -1.69 -4.49 -14.42
CA VAL A 18 -2.22 -5.77 -13.92
C VAL A 18 -1.19 -6.89 -14.14
N GLY A 19 -0.90 -7.64 -13.06
CA GLY A 19 0.05 -8.74 -13.06
C GLY A 19 1.52 -8.34 -12.95
N GLN A 20 1.83 -7.03 -12.89
CA GLN A 20 3.19 -6.56 -12.68
C GLN A 20 3.57 -6.57 -11.20
N GLU A 21 4.80 -6.97 -10.91
CA GLU A 21 5.40 -6.78 -9.58
C GLU A 21 5.86 -5.32 -9.45
N ILE A 22 5.33 -4.62 -8.44
CA ILE A 22 5.57 -3.20 -8.22
C ILE A 22 5.96 -2.94 -6.77
N LYS A 23 6.71 -1.87 -6.55
CA LYS A 23 7.06 -1.36 -5.21
C LYS A 23 6.51 0.05 -5.07
N LEU A 24 5.75 0.28 -4.01
CA LEU A 24 5.23 1.60 -3.63
C LEU A 24 5.80 1.98 -2.28
N ALA A 25 6.05 3.28 -2.10
CA ALA A 25 6.47 3.84 -0.82
C ALA A 25 5.71 5.15 -0.58
N GLY A 26 5.26 5.34 0.65
CA GLY A 26 4.45 6.48 1.06
C GLY A 26 4.07 6.38 2.53
N TRP A 27 3.06 7.14 2.92
CA TRP A 27 2.52 7.16 4.27
C TRP A 27 1.16 6.48 4.32
N ILE A 28 0.90 5.78 5.42
CA ILE A 28 -0.37 5.09 5.61
C ILE A 28 -1.41 6.10 6.06
N GLN A 29 -2.35 6.40 5.19
CA GLN A 29 -3.44 7.33 5.49
C GLN A 29 -4.53 6.65 6.32
N ARG A 30 -4.85 5.39 6.01
CA ARG A 30 -5.91 4.65 6.70
C ARG A 30 -5.68 3.15 6.65
N ILE A 31 -6.00 2.47 7.74
CA ILE A 31 -6.05 1.01 7.82
C ILE A 31 -7.50 0.61 8.14
N ARG A 32 -8.07 -0.34 7.40
CA ARG A 32 -9.42 -0.88 7.60
C ARG A 32 -9.34 -2.41 7.70
N ASN A 33 -9.72 -2.96 8.84
CA ASN A 33 -9.72 -4.40 9.07
C ASN A 33 -11.15 -4.94 8.96
N LEU A 34 -11.38 -5.87 8.03
CA LEU A 34 -12.68 -6.52 7.80
C LEU A 34 -12.66 -8.01 8.18
N GLY A 35 -11.81 -8.39 9.14
CA GLY A 35 -11.61 -9.77 9.60
C GLY A 35 -10.84 -10.63 8.59
N GLY A 36 -11.46 -10.95 7.46
CA GLY A 36 -10.86 -11.76 6.40
C GLY A 36 -9.82 -11.02 5.56
N MET A 37 -9.89 -9.68 5.52
CA MET A 37 -9.01 -8.84 4.71
C MET A 37 -8.68 -7.54 5.45
N THR A 38 -7.51 -7.01 5.17
CA THR A 38 -7.06 -5.68 5.60
C THR A 38 -6.86 -4.80 4.39
N PHE A 39 -7.45 -3.62 4.42
CA PHE A 39 -7.29 -2.59 3.40
C PHE A 39 -6.42 -1.48 3.96
N ILE A 40 -5.41 -1.09 3.19
CA ILE A 40 -4.50 0.00 3.54
C ILE A 40 -4.58 1.02 2.41
N ASP A 41 -4.90 2.26 2.76
CA ASP A 41 -4.83 3.37 1.83
C ASP A 41 -3.43 4.02 1.99
N LEU A 42 -2.56 3.81 1.01
CA LEU A 42 -1.19 4.33 0.97
C LEU A 42 -1.18 5.64 0.17
N ARG A 43 -0.68 6.71 0.78
CA ARG A 43 -0.64 8.05 0.20
C ARG A 43 0.80 8.47 -0.10
N ASP A 44 1.00 9.09 -1.24
CA ASP A 44 2.21 9.84 -1.57
C ASP A 44 1.86 11.24 -2.08
N GLN A 45 2.84 11.95 -2.65
CA GLN A 45 2.63 13.29 -3.20
C GLN A 45 1.77 13.30 -4.47
N TYR A 46 1.61 12.14 -5.13
CA TYR A 46 0.97 12.01 -6.43
C TYR A 46 -0.44 11.42 -6.34
N GLY A 47 -0.78 10.74 -5.25
CA GLY A 47 -2.11 10.19 -5.06
C GLY A 47 -2.22 9.21 -3.90
N ILE A 48 -3.28 8.40 -3.97
CA ILE A 48 -3.59 7.35 -3.00
C ILE A 48 -3.78 6.04 -3.76
N THR A 49 -3.12 4.98 -3.32
CA THR A 49 -3.34 3.61 -3.80
C THR A 49 -3.90 2.75 -2.68
N GLN A 50 -4.93 1.96 -3.00
CA GLN A 50 -5.46 0.97 -2.08
C GLN A 50 -4.68 -0.35 -2.19
N ILE A 51 -4.21 -0.85 -1.06
CA ILE A 51 -3.55 -2.14 -0.91
C ILE A 51 -4.49 -3.07 -0.16
N VAL A 52 -4.68 -4.28 -0.68
CA VAL A 52 -5.52 -5.31 -0.05
C VAL A 52 -4.64 -6.47 0.39
N VAL A 53 -4.76 -6.85 1.65
CA VAL A 53 -4.00 -7.94 2.24
C VAL A 53 -4.94 -8.98 2.83
N SER A 54 -4.84 -10.20 2.30
CA SER A 54 -5.68 -11.34 2.69
C SER A 54 -4.92 -12.47 3.38
N SER A 55 -3.58 -12.54 3.24
CA SER A 55 -2.75 -13.56 3.89
C SER A 55 -2.59 -13.29 5.39
N GLU A 56 -2.83 -14.30 6.22
CA GLU A 56 -2.66 -14.22 7.69
C GLU A 56 -1.23 -13.86 8.09
N GLU A 57 -0.23 -14.37 7.36
CA GLU A 57 1.18 -14.05 7.62
C GLU A 57 1.48 -12.55 7.37
N LEU A 58 0.92 -12.00 6.28
CA LEU A 58 1.09 -10.58 5.96
C LEU A 58 0.29 -9.68 6.91
N LYS A 59 -0.88 -10.12 7.39
CA LYS A 59 -1.64 -9.40 8.42
C LYS A 59 -0.83 -9.25 9.71
N ALA A 60 -0.09 -10.28 10.13
CA ALA A 60 0.78 -10.19 11.30
C ALA A 60 1.86 -9.11 11.15
N GLN A 61 2.43 -8.95 9.95
CA GLN A 61 3.40 -7.89 9.66
C GLN A 61 2.78 -6.49 9.70
N ILE A 62 1.52 -6.38 9.27
CA ILE A 62 0.77 -5.11 9.22
C ILE A 62 0.24 -4.70 10.60
N ALA A 63 0.10 -5.65 11.53
CA ALA A 63 -0.46 -5.38 12.86
C ALA A 63 0.30 -4.29 13.65
N ASN A 64 1.58 -4.09 13.35
CA ASN A 64 2.42 -3.08 13.99
C ASN A 64 2.50 -1.76 13.20
N LEU A 65 1.79 -1.63 12.09
CA LEU A 65 1.77 -0.41 11.29
C LEU A 65 0.79 0.59 11.90
N CYS A 66 1.29 1.81 12.13
CA CYS A 66 0.46 2.94 12.53
C CYS A 66 0.12 3.79 11.30
N THR A 67 -1.07 4.38 11.30
CA THR A 67 -1.39 5.48 10.38
C THR A 67 -0.50 6.68 10.71
N GLU A 68 -0.19 7.52 9.72
CA GLU A 68 0.43 8.81 10.02
C GLU A 68 -0.47 9.56 11.02
N CYS A 69 0.14 10.04 12.11
CA CYS A 69 -0.58 10.83 13.10
C CYS A 69 -1.08 12.11 12.42
N VAL A 70 -2.39 12.35 12.50
CA VAL A 70 -2.90 13.71 12.65
C VAL A 70 -2.81 14.05 14.14
#